data_AF-A0A7W9GYY5-F1
#
_entry.id   AF-A0A7W9GYY5-F1
#
_cell.length_a   1.000
_cell.length_b   1.000
_cell.length_c   1.000
_cell.angle_alpha   90.00
_cell.angle_beta   90.00
_cell.angle_gamma   90.00
#
_symmetry.space_group_name_H-M   'P 1'
#
loop_
_entity.id
_entity.type
_entity.pdbx_description
1 polymer ?
#
loop_
_entity_poly.entity_id
_entity_poly.type
_entity_poly.pdbx_seq_one_letter_code
_entity_poly.pdbx_strand_id
1 'polypeptide(L)' 'MTATRTSAPIAAHTTAPAITATGLRKSYGDKLVLDGIDLSSPRSACSPCSPWH' A
#
# COMPACT_ATOMS: atom_id res chain seq x y z
N MET A 1 -18.15 27.38 -16.62
CA MET A 1 -17.84 27.48 -15.17
C MET A 1 -16.72 26.50 -14.88
N THR A 2 -15.52 26.98 -14.62
CA THR A 2 -14.32 26.17 -14.39
C THR A 2 -14.28 25.78 -12.90
N ALA A 3 -14.41 24.50 -12.58
CA ALA A 3 -14.26 24.02 -11.21
C ALA A 3 -12.79 23.67 -10.95
N THR A 4 -12.11 24.53 -10.20
CA THR A 4 -10.76 24.27 -9.68
C THR A 4 -10.86 23.16 -8.64
N ARG A 5 -10.41 21.95 -8.96
CA ARG A 5 -10.12 20.96 -7.90
C ARG A 5 -8.76 21.29 -7.31
N THR A 6 -8.78 22.04 -6.22
CA THR A 6 -7.65 22.14 -5.28
C THR A 6 -7.36 20.73 -4.78
N SER A 7 -6.36 20.06 -5.36
CA SER A 7 -5.74 18.91 -4.72
C SER A 7 -5.10 19.44 -3.44
N ALA A 8 -5.72 19.16 -2.29
CA ALA A 8 -5.07 19.30 -0.99
C ALA A 8 -3.71 18.58 -1.05
N PRO A 9 -2.68 19.05 -0.32
CA PRO A 9 -1.42 18.33 -0.30
C PRO A 9 -1.75 16.89 0.13
N ILE A 10 -1.29 15.89 -0.63
CA ILE A 10 -1.05 14.58 -0.06
C ILE A 10 -0.06 14.88 1.06
N ALA A 11 -0.59 15.18 2.25
CA ALA A 11 0.16 15.21 3.48
C ALA A 11 0.73 13.82 3.51
N ALA A 12 2.02 13.70 3.19
CA ALA A 12 2.69 12.44 2.96
C ALA A 12 2.29 11.52 4.11
N HIS A 13 1.39 10.59 3.80
CA HIS A 13 0.88 9.68 4.80
C HIS A 13 2.06 8.76 5.05
N THR A 14 2.90 9.11 6.03
CA THR A 14 3.78 8.13 6.66
C THR A 14 2.86 7.19 7.45
N THR A 15 2.02 6.46 6.72
CA THR A 15 1.13 5.48 7.30
C THR A 15 2.02 4.35 7.75
N ALA A 16 2.02 4.10 9.05
CA ALA A 16 2.61 2.89 9.59
C ALA A 16 2.18 1.69 8.71
N PRO A 17 3.10 0.77 8.42
CA PRO A 17 2.79 -0.38 7.58
C PRO A 17 1.61 -1.14 8.19
N ALA A 18 0.60 -1.42 7.37
CA ALA A 18 -0.54 -2.23 7.79
C ALA A 18 -0.11 -3.68 8.07
N ILE A 19 0.83 -4.17 7.27
CA ILE A 19 1.36 -5.53 7.36
C ILE A 19 2.87 -5.45 7.15
N THR A 20 3.63 -6.03 8.07
CA THR A 20 5.06 -6.27 7.96
C THR A 20 5.33 -7.77 8.05
N ALA A 21 6.16 -8.27 7.14
CA ALA A 21 6.68 -9.62 7.19
C ALA A 21 8.15 -9.58 6.79
N THR A 22 9.00 -10.28 7.52
CA THR A 22 10.44 -10.35 7.26
C THR A 22 10.88 -11.78 7.01
N GLY A 23 11.83 -11.96 6.10
CA GLY A 23 12.42 -13.26 5.82
C GLY A 23 11.40 -14.30 5.32
N LEU A 24 10.44 -13.91 4.49
CA LEU A 24 9.47 -14.83 3.91
C LEU A 24 10.17 -15.88 3.03
N ARG A 25 9.88 -17.14 3.32
CA ARG A 25 10.38 -18.29 2.57
C ARG A 25 9.22 -19.17 2.11
N LYS A 26 9.22 -19.55 0.84
CA LYS A 26 8.20 -20.45 0.27
C LYS A 26 8.88 -21.51 -0.57
N SER A 27 8.63 -22.76 -0.21
CA SER A 27 9.07 -23.93 -0.97
C SER A 27 7.89 -24.58 -1.67
N TYR A 28 8.12 -25.09 -2.87
CA TYR A 28 7.19 -25.93 -3.62
C TYR A 28 7.88 -27.26 -3.86
N GLY A 29 7.41 -28.29 -3.14
CA GLY A 29 8.10 -29.57 -3.07
C GLY A 29 9.52 -29.37 -2.55
N ASP A 30 10.50 -29.82 -3.33
CA ASP A 30 11.92 -29.82 -2.97
C ASP A 30 12.62 -28.50 -3.33
N LYS A 31 11.91 -27.56 -3.96
CA LYS A 31 12.48 -26.29 -4.45
C LYS A 31 12.03 -25.12 -3.59
N LEU A 32 13.00 -24.39 -3.07
CA LEU A 32 12.79 -23.06 -2.52
C LEU A 32 12.56 -22.09 -3.68
N VAL A 33 11.43 -21.39 -3.69
CA VAL A 33 11.02 -20.47 -4.77
C VAL A 33 11.05 -19.02 -4.32
N LEU A 34 10.72 -18.76 -3.06
CA LEU A 34 10.99 -17.47 -2.41
C LEU A 34 11.91 -17.72 -1.23
N ASP A 35 12.93 -16.89 -1.09
CA ASP A 35 13.84 -16.91 0.06
C ASP A 35 14.14 -15.49 0.52
N GLY A 36 14.00 -15.25 1.83
CA GLY A 36 14.51 -14.05 2.49
C GLY A 36 13.87 -12.72 2.09
N ILE A 37 12.63 -12.71 1.58
CA ILE A 37 11.99 -11.47 1.12
C ILE A 37 11.24 -10.78 2.26
N ASP A 38 11.39 -9.47 2.32
CA ASP A 38 10.67 -8.59 3.24
C ASP A 38 9.50 -7.91 2.52
N LEU A 39 8.33 -7.89 3.16
CA LEU A 39 7.13 -7.23 2.67
C LEU A 39 6.67 -6.18 3.69
N SER A 40 6.57 -4.93 3.25
CA SER A 40 5.94 -3.85 4.01
C SER A 40 4.86 -3.19 3.15
N SER A 41 3.60 -3.40 3.53
CA SER A 41 2.49 -2.73 2.84
C SER A 41 2.07 -1.50 3.67
N PRO A 42 2.09 -0.28 3.11
CA PRO A 42 1.51 0.86 3.80
C PRO A 42 0.01 0.63 3.96
N ARG A 43 -0.57 1.13 5.06
CA ARG A 43 -2.03 1.20 5.17
C ARG A 43 -2.55 2.14 4.09
N SER A 44 -3.39 1.64 3.19
CA SER A 44 -4.05 2.47 2.20
C SER A 44 -5.06 3.37 2.92
N ALA A 45 -4.95 4.67 2.69
CA ALA A 45 -6.00 5.61 3.07
C ALA A 45 -7.16 5.38 2.10
N CYS A 46 -8.35 5.07 2.63
CA CYS A 46 -9.57 5.03 1.84
C CYS A 46 -9.80 6.43 1.27
N SER A 47 -9.65 6.62 -0.05
CA SER A 47 -10.00 7.88 -0.68
C SER A 47 -11.50 8.11 -0.48
N PRO A 48 -11.93 9.29 0.00
CA PRO A 48 -13.34 9.56 0.18
C PRO A 48 -14.05 9.43 -1.18
N CYS A 49 -15.21 8.75 -1.16
CA CYS A 49 -16.10 8.67 -2.30
C CYS A 49 -16.32 10.08 -2.86
N SER A 50 -15.85 10.34 -4.08
CA SER A 50 -16.27 11.54 -4.79
C SER A 50 -17.78 11.40 -5.05
N PRO A 51 -18.62 12.29 -4.49
CA PRO A 51 -20.03 12.27 -4.81
C PRO A 51 -20.16 12.66 -6.28
N TRP A 52 -20.74 11.77 -7.07
CA TRP A 52 -21.13 12.05 -8.44
C TRP A 52 -22.06 13.27 -8.46
N HIS A 53 -21.59 14.38 -9.04
CA HIS A 53 -22.39 15.45 -9.66
C HIS A 53 -21.49 16.28 -10.58
#